data_AF-A0A512P7Z8-F1
#
_entry.id   AF-A0A512P7Z8-F1
#
_cell.length_a   1.000
_cell.length_b   1.000
_cell.length_c   1.000
_cell.angle_alpha   90.00
_cell.angle_beta   90.00
_cell.angle_gamma   90.00
#
_symmetry.space_group_name_H-M   'P 1'
#
loop_
_entity.id
_entity.type
_entity.pdbx_description
1 polymer ?
#
loop_
_entity_poly.entity_id
_entity_poly.type
_entity_poly.pdbx_seq_one_letter_code
_entity_poly.pdbx_strand_id
1 'polypeptide(L)'
;MPHPSTTLRAVVVTWNGAHLLPRCLDSLEAQTTRGRMEVVVVDNASEDGTTGLLADRYPWVRVVSAERNLGFAGGAALGMAGAEGHVVLLNNDARFAPDAVERLLAVLDAPGNERVAAVTAKILLAPADGSSPTTVNSTGNVLTPDGAGTDRDWLAPLGTESTEPDVFGFCGGAALLRREALADVGGFDPELFLYYEDTDLSWRMRAAGWTVRYEAGAVAEHDHAASSGVDSPLFRYYNTRNSLIVVTRHGPLGMVLRSSARQGAGLLAAAARQGAGAASTRARARGIAAHLRRLPRTLRERRTLWKGAGVTRARAVGIHASA
;
A
#
# COMPACT_ATOMS: atom_id res chain seq x y z
N MET A 1 16.48 -1.17 30.48
CA MET A 1 16.76 0.23 30.07
C MET A 1 15.69 0.61 29.08
N PRO A 2 15.03 1.78 29.20
CA PRO A 2 14.11 2.22 28.15
C PRO A 2 14.95 2.37 26.87
N HIS A 3 14.56 1.65 25.82
CA HIS A 3 15.14 1.85 24.49
C HIS A 3 15.10 3.36 24.17
N PRO A 4 16.14 3.95 23.52
CA PRO A 4 16.05 5.31 23.02
C PRO A 4 14.73 5.42 22.28
N SER A 5 13.87 6.37 22.66
CA SER A 5 12.47 6.41 22.21
C SER A 5 12.43 6.33 20.68
N THR A 6 12.06 5.17 20.13
CA THR A 6 12.02 4.96 18.68
C THR A 6 11.20 6.08 18.05
N THR A 7 11.86 6.89 17.22
CA THR A 7 11.19 7.98 16.49
C THR A 7 10.28 7.39 15.43
N LEU A 8 9.12 8.01 15.23
CA LEU A 8 8.15 7.64 14.21
C LEU A 8 7.95 8.80 13.25
N ARG A 9 7.78 8.51 11.96
CA ARG A 9 7.24 9.46 10.99
C ARG A 9 5.96 8.91 10.38
N ALA A 10 4.83 9.56 10.67
CA ALA A 10 3.61 9.32 9.93
C ALA A 10 3.64 10.06 8.61
N VAL A 11 3.26 9.38 7.53
CA VAL A 11 3.16 9.94 6.18
C VAL A 11 1.72 9.79 5.71
N VAL A 12 1.09 10.93 5.44
CA VAL A 12 -0.25 11.02 4.86
C VAL A 12 -0.12 11.70 3.50
N VAL A 13 -0.57 11.05 2.44
CA VAL A 13 -0.59 11.63 1.09
C VAL A 13 -2.00 12.12 0.79
N THR A 14 -2.14 13.34 0.26
CA THR A 14 -3.44 13.92 -0.09
C THR A 14 -3.39 14.58 -1.46
N TRP A 15 -4.50 14.51 -2.20
CA TRP A 15 -4.73 15.22 -3.45
C TRP A 15 -6.21 15.54 -3.58
N ASN A 16 -6.57 16.82 -3.56
CA ASN A 16 -7.95 17.28 -3.57
C ASN A 16 -8.83 16.55 -2.52
N GLY A 17 -8.27 16.37 -1.33
CA GLY A 17 -8.84 15.58 -0.23
C GLY A 17 -9.01 16.37 1.07
N ALA A 18 -9.16 17.69 1.00
CA ALA A 18 -9.27 18.55 2.19
C ALA A 18 -10.35 18.07 3.17
N HIS A 19 -11.48 17.59 2.64
CA HIS A 19 -12.61 17.07 3.43
C HIS A 19 -12.33 15.76 4.17
N LEU A 20 -11.31 14.99 3.77
CA LEU A 20 -10.95 13.70 4.37
C LEU A 20 -9.93 13.87 5.52
N LEU A 21 -9.03 14.85 5.37
CA LEU A 21 -7.92 15.07 6.29
C LEU A 21 -8.30 15.22 7.76
N PRO A 22 -9.40 15.90 8.15
CA PRO A 22 -9.67 16.11 9.57
C PRO A 22 -9.74 14.82 10.39
N ARG A 23 -10.51 13.83 9.94
CA ARG A 23 -10.68 12.56 10.67
C ARG A 23 -9.36 11.78 10.73
N CYS A 24 -8.56 11.85 9.66
CA CYS A 24 -7.25 11.22 9.58
C CYS A 24 -6.26 11.86 10.58
N LEU A 25 -6.09 13.18 10.52
CA LEU A 25 -5.12 13.91 11.33
C LEU A 25 -5.50 13.96 12.81
N ASP A 26 -6.78 14.12 13.13
CA ASP A 26 -7.28 14.05 14.51
C ASP A 26 -6.98 12.67 15.13
N SER A 27 -7.05 11.59 14.33
CA SER A 27 -6.72 10.23 14.80
C SER A 27 -5.23 10.01 15.05
N LEU A 28 -4.36 10.70 14.30
CA LEU A 28 -2.91 10.69 14.51
C LEU A 28 -2.53 11.54 15.73
N GLU A 29 -3.23 12.65 15.96
CA GLU A 29 -3.07 13.49 17.15
C GLU A 29 -3.46 12.74 18.43
N ALA A 30 -4.52 11.94 18.36
CA ALA A 30 -5.03 11.14 19.47
C ALA A 30 -4.21 9.86 19.77
N GLN A 31 -3.16 9.56 19.01
CA GLN A 31 -2.36 8.35 19.27
C GLN A 31 -1.64 8.41 20.62
N THR A 32 -1.61 7.28 21.33
CA THR A 32 -0.79 7.13 22.56
C THR A 32 0.71 7.37 22.30
N THR A 33 1.15 7.18 21.05
CA THR A 33 2.53 7.39 20.59
C THR A 33 2.80 8.80 20.05
N ARG A 34 1.83 9.73 20.11
CA ARG A 34 1.94 11.06 19.50
C ARG A 34 3.21 11.82 19.87
N GLY A 35 3.67 11.71 21.12
CA GLY A 35 4.91 12.35 21.60
C GLY A 35 6.21 11.84 20.97
N ARG A 36 6.16 10.76 20.18
CA ARG A 36 7.29 10.16 19.46
C ARG A 36 7.17 10.30 17.94
N MET A 37 6.11 10.97 17.47
CA MET A 37 5.69 10.93 16.07
C MET A 37 5.73 12.32 15.42
N GLU A 38 6.56 12.47 14.38
CA GLU A 38 6.42 13.56 13.40
C GLU A 38 5.33 13.16 12.41
N VAL A 39 4.40 14.07 12.09
CA VAL A 39 3.38 13.83 11.07
C VAL A 39 3.69 14.70 9.86
N VAL A 40 3.90 14.04 8.72
CA VAL A 40 4.17 14.66 7.43
C VAL A 40 2.97 14.46 6.52
N VAL A 41 2.38 15.57 6.07
CA VAL A 41 1.31 15.58 5.07
C VAL A 41 1.92 16.00 3.73
N VAL A 42 1.85 15.12 2.74
CA VAL A 42 2.29 15.39 1.38
C VAL A 42 1.10 15.84 0.55
N ASP A 43 1.07 17.12 0.20
CA ASP A 43 0.05 17.71 -0.67
C ASP A 43 0.49 17.58 -2.14
N ASN A 44 -0.17 16.70 -2.87
CA ASN A 44 0.12 16.37 -4.28
C ASN A 44 -0.43 17.42 -5.27
N ALA A 45 -0.19 18.70 -5.00
CA ALA A 45 -0.70 19.84 -5.75
C ALA A 45 -2.25 19.91 -5.75
N SER A 46 -2.84 19.96 -4.55
CA SER A 46 -4.29 20.15 -4.40
C SER A 46 -4.71 21.59 -4.72
N GLU A 47 -5.94 21.73 -5.22
CA GLU A 47 -6.57 23.01 -5.58
C GLU A 47 -7.87 23.27 -4.78
N ASP A 48 -8.16 22.43 -3.79
CA ASP A 48 -9.42 22.38 -3.03
C ASP A 48 -9.37 23.10 -1.68
N GLY A 49 -8.33 23.90 -1.43
CA GLY A 49 -8.10 24.57 -0.15
C GLY A 49 -7.36 23.73 0.89
N THR A 50 -6.85 22.54 0.54
CA THR A 50 -6.04 21.67 1.42
C THR A 50 -4.94 22.44 2.16
N THR A 51 -4.14 23.26 1.47
CA THR A 51 -3.04 24.01 2.10
C THR A 51 -3.54 24.99 3.15
N GLY A 52 -4.66 25.68 2.89
CA GLY A 52 -5.27 26.61 3.84
C GLY A 52 -5.82 25.90 5.07
N LEU A 53 -6.50 24.76 4.88
CA LEU A 53 -6.99 23.91 5.96
C LEU A 53 -5.85 23.45 6.88
N LEU A 54 -4.74 22.97 6.31
CA LEU A 54 -3.58 22.48 7.06
C LEU A 54 -2.93 23.59 7.88
N ALA A 55 -2.78 24.79 7.29
CA ALA A 55 -2.18 25.93 7.98
C ALA A 55 -3.03 26.44 9.15
N ASP A 56 -4.36 26.44 9.00
CA ASP A 56 -5.30 26.96 10.00
C ASP A 56 -5.55 25.96 11.14
N ARG A 57 -5.88 24.71 10.81
CA ARG A 57 -6.34 23.72 11.80
C ARG A 57 -5.27 22.75 12.27
N TYR A 58 -4.22 22.53 11.48
CA TYR A 58 -3.20 21.53 11.75
C TYR A 58 -1.77 22.11 11.70
N PRO A 59 -1.48 23.26 12.37
CA PRO A 59 -0.17 23.89 12.30
C PRO A 59 0.97 23.04 12.88
N TRP A 60 0.63 21.97 13.62
CA TRP A 60 1.56 21.02 14.19
C TRP A 60 2.03 19.94 13.19
N VAL A 61 1.40 19.81 12.01
CA VAL A 61 1.86 18.89 10.97
C VAL A 61 2.89 19.55 10.07
N ARG A 62 3.83 18.76 9.57
CA ARG A 62 4.76 19.20 8.53
C ARG A 62 4.13 19.00 7.16
N VAL A 63 3.90 20.09 6.44
CA VAL A 63 3.38 20.03 5.06
C VAL A 63 4.54 19.96 4.06
N VAL A 64 4.45 19.04 3.11
CA VAL A 64 5.36 18.95 1.96
C VAL A 64 4.53 19.05 0.69
N SER A 65 4.67 20.16 -0.04
CA SER A 65 3.95 20.39 -1.28
C SER A 65 4.72 19.85 -2.49
N ALA A 66 4.06 19.06 -3.32
CA ALA A 66 4.59 18.66 -4.62
C ALA A 66 4.15 19.66 -5.71
N GLU A 67 4.97 19.81 -6.76
CA GLU A 67 4.67 20.70 -7.90
C GLU A 67 3.55 20.16 -8.80
N ARG A 68 3.26 18.86 -8.69
CA ARG A 68 2.22 18.17 -9.46
C ARG A 68 1.76 16.94 -8.68
N ASN A 69 0.64 16.37 -9.09
CA ASN A 69 0.20 15.09 -8.53
C ASN A 69 1.23 13.98 -8.85
N LEU A 70 1.84 13.41 -7.81
CA LEU A 70 2.83 12.33 -7.89
C LEU A 70 2.20 10.94 -7.69
N GLY A 71 0.89 10.88 -7.50
CA GLY A 71 0.19 9.68 -7.07
C GLY A 71 0.54 9.31 -5.63
N PHE A 72 -0.03 8.21 -5.14
CA PHE A 72 0.27 7.69 -3.82
C PHE A 72 1.75 7.28 -3.71
N ALA A 73 2.27 6.51 -4.67
CA ALA A 73 3.64 5.99 -4.61
C ALA A 73 4.70 7.10 -4.55
N GLY A 74 4.56 8.13 -5.39
CA GLY A 74 5.48 9.27 -5.40
C GLY A 74 5.31 10.19 -4.19
N GLY A 75 4.07 10.45 -3.76
CA GLY A 75 3.79 11.23 -2.56
C GLY A 75 4.34 10.55 -1.30
N ALA A 76 4.10 9.25 -1.14
CA ALA A 76 4.60 8.48 -0.01
C ALA A 76 6.14 8.42 -0.02
N ALA A 77 6.76 8.19 -1.19
CA ALA A 77 8.22 8.24 -1.31
C ALA A 77 8.79 9.61 -0.89
N LEU A 78 8.13 10.71 -1.26
CA LEU A 78 8.52 12.06 -0.86
C LEU A 78 8.37 12.29 0.65
N GLY A 79 7.26 11.85 1.25
CA GLY A 79 7.03 11.99 2.70
C GLY A 79 7.96 11.13 3.56
N MET A 80 8.36 9.96 3.07
CA MET A 80 9.31 9.07 3.75
C MET A 80 10.77 9.56 3.66
N ALA A 81 11.08 10.48 2.74
CA ALA A 81 12.45 10.91 2.51
C ALA A 81 13.09 11.51 3.78
N GLY A 82 14.26 10.98 4.17
CA GLY A 82 14.97 11.43 5.37
C GLY A 82 14.28 11.05 6.68
N ALA A 83 13.46 10.00 6.71
CA ALA A 83 12.94 9.47 7.97
C ALA A 83 14.08 8.86 8.80
N GLU A 84 14.26 9.36 10.03
CA GLU A 84 15.26 8.86 10.97
C GLU A 84 14.79 7.65 11.77
N GLY A 85 13.48 7.39 11.75
CA GLY A 85 12.82 6.34 12.51
C GLY A 85 11.89 5.48 11.64
N HIS A 86 11.02 4.69 12.28
CA HIS A 86 10.06 3.85 11.57
C HIS A 86 8.98 4.72 10.91
N VAL A 87 8.45 4.26 9.78
CA VAL A 87 7.47 4.99 8.98
C VAL A 87 6.08 4.43 9.25
N VAL A 88 5.15 5.26 9.70
CA VAL A 88 3.72 4.96 9.75
C VAL A 88 3.11 5.46 8.44
N LEU A 89 2.40 4.59 7.71
CA LEU A 89 1.57 4.98 6.59
C LEU A 89 0.12 5.03 7.05
N LEU A 90 -0.58 6.10 6.67
CA LEU A 90 -2.01 6.23 6.82
C LEU A 90 -2.58 6.98 5.61
N ASN A 91 -3.57 6.41 4.94
CA ASN A 91 -4.29 7.14 3.90
C ASN A 91 -5.08 8.32 4.49
N ASN A 92 -5.29 9.35 3.68
CA ASN A 92 -6.03 10.56 4.11
C ASN A 92 -7.52 10.31 4.39
N ASP A 93 -8.09 9.22 3.89
CA ASP A 93 -9.46 8.72 4.16
C ASP A 93 -9.49 7.58 5.19
N ALA A 94 -8.39 7.34 5.90
CA ALA A 94 -8.31 6.37 6.98
C ALA A 94 -8.04 7.04 8.33
N ARG A 95 -8.47 6.40 9.41
CA ARG A 95 -8.19 6.80 10.80
C ARG A 95 -7.73 5.61 11.63
N PHE A 96 -6.78 5.84 12.53
CA PHE A 96 -6.34 4.84 13.50
C PHE A 96 -7.19 4.86 14.78
N ALA A 97 -7.39 3.70 15.40
CA ALA A 97 -7.76 3.65 16.81
C ALA A 97 -6.63 4.22 17.70
N PRO A 98 -6.91 4.78 18.89
CA PRO A 98 -5.93 5.55 19.68
C PRO A 98 -4.62 4.82 20.03
N ASP A 99 -4.63 3.49 20.12
CA ASP A 99 -3.47 2.66 20.46
C ASP A 99 -2.91 1.87 19.26
N ALA A 100 -3.41 2.11 18.04
CA ALA A 100 -3.08 1.29 16.88
C ALA A 100 -1.58 1.34 16.55
N VAL A 101 -0.97 2.53 16.54
CA VAL A 101 0.47 2.67 16.23
C VAL A 101 1.33 2.04 17.33
N GLU A 102 0.91 2.13 18.60
CA GLU A 102 1.58 1.46 19.72
C GLU A 102 1.58 -0.06 19.53
N ARG A 103 0.45 -0.64 19.12
CA ARG A 103 0.33 -2.07 18.86
C ARG A 103 1.19 -2.51 17.67
N LEU A 104 1.19 -1.75 16.58
CA LEU A 104 2.08 -2.03 15.44
C LEU A 104 3.55 -1.99 15.86
N LEU A 105 3.94 -1.01 16.66
CA LEU A 105 5.30 -0.86 17.16
C LEU A 105 5.68 -2.01 18.11
N ALA A 106 4.78 -2.41 19.00
CA ALA A 106 5.01 -3.55 19.90
C ALA A 106 5.33 -4.84 19.15
N VAL A 107 4.72 -5.06 17.98
CA VAL A 107 5.07 -6.19 17.10
C VAL A 107 6.49 -6.04 16.55
N LEU A 108 6.91 -4.87 16.07
CA LEU A 108 8.27 -4.69 15.58
C LEU A 108 9.34 -4.81 16.69
N ASP A 109 9.02 -4.36 17.90
CA ASP A 109 9.95 -4.34 19.04
C ASP A 109 10.00 -5.69 19.80
N ALA A 110 9.05 -6.60 19.54
CA ALA A 110 9.02 -7.89 20.20
C ALA A 110 10.29 -8.73 19.88
N PRO A 111 10.88 -9.43 20.87
CA PRO A 111 12.04 -10.29 20.66
C PRO A 111 11.79 -11.32 19.55
N GLY A 112 12.73 -11.48 18.62
CA GLY A 112 12.60 -12.38 17.48
C GLY A 112 11.96 -11.75 16.23
N ASN A 113 11.51 -10.49 16.29
CA ASN A 113 10.92 -9.78 15.16
C ASN A 113 11.92 -8.82 14.47
N GLU A 114 13.23 -9.03 14.64
CA GLU A 114 14.29 -8.23 14.02
C GLU A 114 14.26 -8.32 12.48
N ARG A 115 13.59 -9.33 11.91
CA ARG A 115 13.38 -9.52 10.46
C ARG A 115 11.99 -9.17 9.96
N VAL A 116 11.12 -8.62 10.81
CA VAL A 116 9.84 -8.07 10.37
C VAL A 116 10.08 -6.69 9.76
N ALA A 117 9.85 -6.54 8.47
CA ALA A 117 10.01 -5.28 7.75
C ALA A 117 8.79 -4.36 7.87
N ALA A 118 7.60 -4.92 8.00
CA ALA A 118 6.38 -4.14 8.12
C ALA A 118 5.32 -4.88 8.92
N VAL A 119 4.44 -4.12 9.57
CA VAL A 119 3.25 -4.60 10.26
C VAL A 119 2.04 -3.87 9.70
N THR A 120 1.08 -4.60 9.16
CA THR A 120 -0.19 -4.06 8.64
C THR A 120 -1.25 -4.08 9.73
N ALA A 121 -2.04 -3.01 9.80
CA ALA A 121 -3.19 -2.94 10.68
C ALA A 121 -4.34 -3.81 10.15
N LYS A 122 -5.33 -4.09 11.02
CA LYS A 122 -6.67 -4.49 10.61
C LYS A 122 -7.41 -3.26 10.10
N ILE A 123 -7.67 -3.20 8.82
CA ILE A 123 -8.41 -2.10 8.20
C ILE A 123 -9.87 -2.52 8.05
N LEU A 124 -10.78 -1.75 8.65
CA LEU A 124 -12.22 -1.94 8.58
C LEU A 124 -12.85 -0.93 7.62
N LEU A 125 -13.94 -1.32 6.99
CA LEU A 125 -14.70 -0.44 6.09
C LEU A 125 -15.70 0.37 6.90
N ALA A 126 -15.45 1.68 7.04
CA ALA A 126 -16.34 2.58 7.75
C ALA A 126 -17.59 2.90 6.90
N PRO A 127 -18.79 2.58 7.39
CA PRO A 127 -20.04 2.92 6.72
C PRO A 127 -20.20 4.43 6.50
N ALA A 128 -20.82 4.80 5.38
CA ALA A 128 -21.09 6.20 5.03
C ALA A 128 -22.08 6.89 5.99
N ASP A 129 -22.92 6.12 6.68
CA ASP A 129 -23.87 6.62 7.68
C ASP A 129 -23.24 6.82 9.07
N GLY A 130 -21.94 6.55 9.22
CA GLY A 130 -21.21 6.68 10.47
C GLY A 130 -21.48 5.57 11.50
N SER A 131 -22.22 4.52 11.13
CA SER A 131 -22.40 3.34 11.99
C SER A 131 -21.09 2.56 12.17
N SER A 132 -21.08 1.63 13.13
CA SER A 132 -19.88 0.82 13.39
C SER A 132 -19.54 -0.08 12.19
N PRO A 133 -18.25 -0.22 11.82
CA PRO A 133 -17.84 -1.15 10.77
C PRO A 133 -18.26 -2.59 11.07
N THR A 134 -18.79 -3.27 10.06
CA THR A 134 -19.17 -4.69 10.13
C THR A 134 -18.36 -5.56 9.17
N THR A 135 -17.51 -4.94 8.36
CA THR A 135 -16.82 -5.58 7.23
C THR A 135 -15.35 -5.17 7.22
N VAL A 136 -14.49 -6.13 6.89
CA VAL A 136 -13.05 -5.95 6.77
C VAL A 136 -12.70 -5.41 5.39
N ASN A 137 -11.86 -4.38 5.35
CA ASN A 137 -11.18 -3.96 4.13
C ASN A 137 -9.99 -4.88 3.86
N SER A 138 -9.07 -4.97 4.82
CA SER A 138 -7.78 -5.60 4.58
C SER A 138 -7.13 -6.00 5.89
N THR A 139 -6.55 -7.19 5.91
CA THR A 139 -5.63 -7.67 6.95
C THR A 139 -4.21 -7.86 6.39
N GLY A 140 -3.89 -7.16 5.29
CA GLY A 140 -2.68 -7.31 4.49
C GLY A 140 -2.99 -7.69 3.05
N ASN A 141 -1.97 -7.91 2.23
CA ASN A 141 -2.16 -8.37 0.85
C ASN A 141 -1.87 -9.86 0.71
N VAL A 142 -2.53 -10.47 -0.27
CA VAL A 142 -2.26 -11.82 -0.79
C VAL A 142 -2.07 -11.77 -2.31
N LEU A 143 -1.43 -12.81 -2.85
CA LEU A 143 -1.30 -13.01 -4.28
C LEU A 143 -2.07 -14.25 -4.71
N THR A 144 -2.84 -14.11 -5.79
CA THR A 144 -3.43 -15.27 -6.46
C THR A 144 -2.36 -16.05 -7.25
N PRO A 145 -2.61 -17.32 -7.62
CA PRO A 145 -1.71 -18.09 -8.47
C PRO A 145 -1.43 -17.47 -9.85
N ASP A 146 -2.31 -16.56 -10.31
CA ASP A 146 -2.16 -15.79 -11.56
C ASP A 146 -1.52 -14.40 -11.35
N GLY A 147 -1.03 -14.12 -10.13
CA GLY A 147 -0.27 -12.92 -9.80
C GLY A 147 -1.14 -11.66 -9.60
N ALA A 148 -2.45 -11.79 -9.40
CA ALA A 148 -3.25 -10.66 -8.92
C ALA A 148 -2.92 -10.40 -7.45
N GLY A 149 -2.58 -9.15 -7.12
CA GLY A 149 -2.57 -8.66 -5.74
C GLY A 149 -3.99 -8.29 -5.32
N THR A 150 -4.41 -8.76 -4.15
CA THR A 150 -5.70 -8.43 -3.54
C THR A 150 -5.52 -8.21 -2.05
N ASP A 151 -6.43 -7.45 -1.45
CA ASP A 151 -6.55 -7.39 0.00
C ASP A 151 -6.98 -8.76 0.55
N ARG A 152 -6.31 -9.19 1.61
CA ARG A 152 -6.68 -10.37 2.39
C ARG A 152 -7.91 -10.02 3.21
N ASP A 153 -8.88 -10.94 3.25
CA ASP A 153 -10.15 -10.76 3.95
C ASP A 153 -11.00 -9.59 3.42
N TRP A 154 -10.79 -9.17 2.15
CA TRP A 154 -11.62 -8.15 1.49
C TRP A 154 -13.09 -8.55 1.52
N LEU A 155 -13.92 -7.67 2.10
CA LEU A 155 -15.36 -7.85 2.30
C LEU A 155 -15.74 -9.04 3.22
N ALA A 156 -14.80 -9.57 4.01
CA ALA A 156 -15.12 -10.55 5.03
C ALA A 156 -15.94 -9.89 6.16
N PRO A 157 -16.98 -10.57 6.69
CA PRO A 157 -17.64 -10.11 7.90
C PRO A 157 -16.66 -9.99 9.07
N LEU A 158 -16.79 -8.93 9.87
CA LEU A 158 -15.98 -8.73 11.06
C LEU A 158 -16.13 -9.92 12.02
N GLY A 159 -15.00 -10.42 12.51
CA GLY A 159 -14.92 -11.62 13.36
C GLY A 159 -14.71 -12.92 12.57
N THR A 160 -14.69 -12.87 11.24
CA THR A 160 -14.39 -14.04 10.37
C THR A 160 -13.04 -13.94 9.67
N GLU A 161 -12.32 -12.83 9.85
CA GLU A 161 -11.02 -12.61 9.23
C GLU A 161 -9.95 -13.60 9.69
N SER A 162 -8.91 -13.75 8.87
CA SER A 162 -7.77 -14.60 9.21
C SER A 162 -7.06 -14.10 10.48
N THR A 163 -6.68 -15.04 11.34
CA THR A 163 -5.81 -14.79 12.50
C THR A 163 -4.34 -15.05 12.19
N GLU A 164 -3.99 -15.47 10.96
CA GLU A 164 -2.61 -15.74 10.57
C GLU A 164 -1.80 -14.43 10.58
N PRO A 165 -0.78 -14.31 11.46
CA PRO A 165 0.02 -13.10 11.56
C PRO A 165 0.93 -12.91 10.35
N ASP A 166 1.45 -13.97 9.73
CA ASP A 166 2.39 -13.80 8.62
C ASP A 166 1.64 -13.59 7.29
N VAL A 167 1.92 -12.47 6.63
CA VAL A 167 1.26 -12.08 5.37
C VAL A 167 2.24 -11.95 4.22
N PHE A 168 1.71 -11.99 2.98
CA PHE A 168 2.52 -11.71 1.81
C PHE A 168 2.93 -10.23 1.77
N GLY A 169 2.02 -9.30 2.04
CA GLY A 169 2.32 -7.86 2.01
C GLY A 169 1.46 -7.07 2.97
N PHE A 170 1.84 -5.80 3.19
CA PHE A 170 1.08 -4.86 4.00
C PHE A 170 0.18 -4.01 3.11
N CYS A 171 -0.96 -3.54 3.61
CA CYS A 171 -1.77 -2.57 2.90
C CYS A 171 -1.20 -1.16 3.09
N GLY A 172 -0.96 -0.42 2.00
CA GLY A 172 -0.44 0.95 2.06
C GLY A 172 -1.35 1.94 2.80
N GLY A 173 -2.62 1.60 3.03
CA GLY A 173 -3.58 2.46 3.71
C GLY A 173 -3.41 2.58 5.22
N ALA A 174 -2.82 1.58 5.88
CA ALA A 174 -2.54 1.62 7.32
C ALA A 174 -1.48 0.57 7.72
N ALA A 175 -0.22 1.00 7.87
CA ALA A 175 0.88 0.10 8.21
C ALA A 175 2.03 0.82 8.92
N LEU A 176 2.89 0.06 9.60
CA LEU A 176 4.17 0.51 10.15
C LEU A 176 5.31 -0.21 9.43
N LEU A 177 6.28 0.55 8.93
CA LEU A 177 7.43 0.04 8.17
C LEU A 177 8.71 0.29 8.95
N ARG A 178 9.48 -0.78 9.14
CA ARG A 178 10.80 -0.75 9.77
C ARG A 178 11.76 0.06 8.92
N ARG A 179 12.45 1.00 9.57
CA ARG A 179 13.46 1.88 8.93
C ARG A 179 14.56 1.08 8.25
N GLU A 180 15.10 0.08 8.94
CA GLU A 180 16.20 -0.74 8.45
C GLU A 180 15.82 -1.49 7.18
N ALA A 181 14.57 -1.97 7.09
CA ALA A 181 14.07 -2.62 5.88
C ALA A 181 13.93 -1.61 4.73
N LEU A 182 13.45 -0.40 4.98
CA LEU A 182 13.41 0.67 3.98
C LEU A 182 14.80 1.09 3.51
N ALA A 183 15.79 1.12 4.40
CA ALA A 183 17.19 1.40 4.05
C ALA A 183 17.80 0.28 3.19
N ASP A 184 17.43 -0.96 3.43
CA ASP A 184 17.90 -2.13 2.68
C ASP A 184 17.30 -2.21 1.27
N VAL A 185 15.98 -2.05 1.14
CA VAL A 185 15.28 -2.28 -0.14
C VAL A 185 14.81 -1.02 -0.87
N GLY A 186 14.95 0.15 -0.26
CA GLY A 186 14.39 1.42 -0.73
C GLY A 186 12.88 1.57 -0.47
N GLY A 187 12.37 2.79 -0.64
CA GLY A 187 10.94 3.11 -0.48
C GLY A 187 10.06 2.66 -1.64
N PHE A 188 8.93 3.35 -1.84
CA PHE A 188 8.03 3.10 -2.98
C PHE A 188 8.67 3.48 -4.32
N ASP A 189 8.34 2.73 -5.38
CA ASP A 189 8.72 3.08 -6.76
C ASP A 189 7.74 4.14 -7.30
N PRO A 190 8.16 5.42 -7.45
CA PRO A 190 7.27 6.50 -7.82
C PRO A 190 6.67 6.32 -9.22
N GLU A 191 7.26 5.49 -10.09
CA GLU A 191 6.69 5.23 -11.41
C GLU A 191 5.36 4.49 -11.33
N LEU A 192 5.13 3.70 -10.28
CA LEU A 192 3.86 2.98 -10.12
C LEU A 192 2.69 3.94 -9.97
N PHE A 193 2.92 5.16 -9.46
CA PHE A 193 1.93 6.22 -9.26
C PHE A 193 0.85 5.82 -8.24
N LEU A 194 0.03 4.81 -8.52
CA LEU A 194 -0.98 4.26 -7.61
C LEU A 194 -1.36 2.82 -8.00
N TYR A 195 -1.76 2.04 -7.00
CA TYR A 195 -1.96 0.59 -7.01
C TYR A 195 -0.70 -0.24 -7.27
N TYR A 196 -0.57 -1.34 -6.52
CA TYR A 196 0.54 -2.31 -6.52
C TYR A 196 1.88 -1.79 -5.98
N GLU A 197 1.99 -0.54 -5.53
CA GLU A 197 3.21 -0.04 -4.89
C GLU A 197 3.53 -0.72 -3.57
N ASP A 198 2.51 -1.03 -2.76
CA ASP A 198 2.63 -1.79 -1.52
C ASP A 198 3.02 -3.25 -1.78
N THR A 199 2.41 -3.86 -2.80
CA THR A 199 2.71 -5.21 -3.27
C THR A 199 4.15 -5.29 -3.80
N ASP A 200 4.60 -4.30 -4.57
CA ASP A 200 5.98 -4.21 -5.06
C ASP A 200 6.99 -4.09 -3.93
N LEU A 201 6.75 -3.17 -2.98
CA LEU A 201 7.63 -2.97 -1.83
C LEU A 201 7.67 -4.21 -0.92
N SER A 202 6.52 -4.81 -0.65
CA SER A 202 6.41 -6.06 0.09
C SER A 202 7.20 -7.18 -0.58
N TRP A 203 7.15 -7.28 -1.92
CA TRP A 203 7.93 -8.27 -2.65
C TRP A 203 9.44 -8.01 -2.55
N ARG A 204 9.87 -6.75 -2.64
CA ARG A 204 11.28 -6.37 -2.47
C ARG A 204 11.78 -6.72 -1.07
N MET A 205 11.02 -6.36 -0.03
CA MET A 205 11.31 -6.74 1.36
C MET A 205 11.48 -8.26 1.50
N ARG A 206 10.54 -9.04 0.94
CA ARG A 206 10.59 -10.51 0.97
C ARG A 206 11.76 -11.08 0.18
N ALA A 207 12.08 -10.50 -0.97
CA ALA A 207 13.24 -10.90 -1.77
C ALA A 207 14.57 -10.68 -1.02
N ALA A 208 14.63 -9.66 -0.14
CA ALA A 208 15.76 -9.42 0.76
C ALA A 208 15.72 -10.26 2.06
N GLY A 209 14.70 -11.12 2.24
CA GLY A 209 14.58 -12.03 3.38
C GLY A 209 13.84 -11.46 4.59
N TRP A 210 13.21 -10.29 4.45
CA TRP A 210 12.32 -9.75 5.47
C TRP A 210 10.94 -10.42 5.43
N THR A 211 10.22 -10.36 6.55
CA THR A 211 8.82 -10.79 6.67
C THR A 211 7.88 -9.60 6.87
N VAL A 212 6.59 -9.82 6.63
CA VAL A 212 5.53 -8.84 6.88
C VAL A 212 4.51 -9.48 7.78
N ARG A 213 4.06 -8.74 8.80
CA ARG A 213 3.09 -9.23 9.78
C ARG A 213 1.80 -8.44 9.78
N TYR A 214 0.76 -9.07 10.29
CA TYR A 214 -0.56 -8.52 10.57
C TYR A 214 -0.77 -8.48 12.08
N GLU A 215 -1.26 -7.35 12.58
CA GLU A 215 -1.61 -7.16 14.00
C GLU A 215 -3.11 -6.90 14.14
N ALA A 216 -3.84 -7.90 14.65
CA ALA A 216 -5.29 -7.85 14.77
C ALA A 216 -5.79 -6.83 15.79
N GLY A 217 -4.97 -6.45 16.77
CA GLY A 217 -5.30 -5.40 17.74
C GLY A 217 -5.11 -3.99 17.19
N ALA A 218 -4.26 -3.80 16.19
CA ALA A 218 -4.03 -2.50 15.58
C ALA A 218 -5.15 -2.21 14.56
N VAL A 219 -6.16 -1.45 14.96
CA VAL A 219 -7.34 -1.18 14.13
C VAL A 219 -7.24 0.17 13.43
N ALA A 220 -7.55 0.18 12.14
CA ALA A 220 -7.82 1.38 11.36
C ALA A 220 -9.20 1.27 10.70
N GLU A 221 -9.85 2.40 10.50
CA GLU A 221 -11.12 2.50 9.78
C GLU A 221 -10.90 3.33 8.53
N HIS A 222 -11.30 2.80 7.38
CA HIS A 222 -11.16 3.43 6.06
C HIS A 222 -12.54 3.84 5.57
N ASP A 223 -12.73 5.13 5.28
CA ASP A 223 -14.01 5.69 4.91
C ASP A 223 -14.53 5.06 3.62
N HIS A 224 -15.59 4.27 3.77
CA HIS A 224 -16.19 3.52 2.68
C HIS A 224 -17.11 4.44 1.89
N ALA A 225 -16.52 5.38 1.15
CA ALA A 225 -17.15 5.86 -0.07
C ALA A 225 -17.06 4.72 -1.10
N ALA A 226 -17.90 3.69 -0.89
CA ALA A 226 -17.98 2.46 -1.66
C ALA A 226 -17.58 2.67 -3.12
N SER A 227 -16.45 2.09 -3.55
CA SER A 227 -16.01 2.07 -4.94
C SER A 227 -15.82 3.45 -5.61
N SER A 228 -14.88 4.26 -5.13
CA SER A 228 -14.25 5.31 -5.95
C SER A 228 -13.43 4.66 -7.09
N GLY A 229 -14.14 4.03 -8.03
CA GLY A 229 -13.64 3.71 -9.35
C GLY A 229 -12.87 2.40 -9.50
N VAL A 230 -13.22 1.29 -8.85
CA VAL A 230 -12.70 -0.06 -9.23
C VAL A 230 -12.97 -0.41 -10.70
N ASP A 231 -13.85 0.36 -11.36
CA ASP A 231 -14.07 0.34 -12.81
C ASP A 231 -13.73 1.65 -13.55
N SER A 232 -13.21 2.65 -12.84
CA SER A 232 -12.78 3.91 -13.47
C SER A 232 -11.67 3.65 -14.49
N PRO A 233 -11.60 4.45 -15.57
CA PRO A 233 -10.51 4.37 -16.53
C PRO A 233 -9.12 4.55 -15.87
N LEU A 234 -9.02 5.35 -14.80
CA LEU A 234 -7.77 5.55 -14.07
C LEU A 234 -7.32 4.26 -13.38
N PHE A 235 -8.20 3.65 -12.57
CA PHE A 235 -7.95 2.38 -11.91
C PHE A 235 -7.64 1.29 -12.93
N ARG A 236 -8.46 1.14 -13.97
CA ARG A 236 -8.25 0.12 -15.00
C ARG A 236 -6.93 0.29 -15.75
N TYR A 237 -6.46 1.52 -15.95
CA TYR A 237 -5.14 1.75 -16.54
C TYR A 237 -4.01 1.32 -15.60
N TYR A 238 -3.96 1.88 -14.39
CA TYR A 238 -2.85 1.65 -13.46
C TYR A 238 -2.85 0.24 -12.88
N ASN A 239 -4.00 -0.30 -12.48
CA ASN A 239 -4.10 -1.68 -12.00
C ASN A 239 -3.62 -2.67 -13.08
N THR A 240 -4.05 -2.52 -14.33
CA THR A 240 -3.60 -3.41 -15.42
C THR A 240 -2.12 -3.27 -15.73
N ARG A 241 -1.64 -2.03 -15.85
CA ARG A 241 -0.22 -1.74 -16.12
C ARG A 241 0.67 -2.27 -15.00
N ASN A 242 0.37 -1.92 -13.76
CA ASN A 242 1.22 -2.17 -12.61
C ASN A 242 1.19 -3.63 -12.20
N SER A 243 0.05 -4.33 -12.31
CA SER A 243 0.01 -5.77 -12.07
C SER A 243 1.00 -6.51 -12.98
N LEU A 244 1.03 -6.15 -14.27
CA LEU A 244 1.95 -6.76 -15.23
C LEU A 244 3.41 -6.38 -14.95
N ILE A 245 3.68 -5.10 -14.61
CA ILE A 245 5.03 -4.67 -14.23
C ILE A 245 5.54 -5.44 -13.01
N VAL A 246 4.78 -5.44 -11.91
CA VAL A 246 5.17 -6.03 -10.63
C VAL A 246 5.32 -7.55 -10.74
N VAL A 247 4.35 -8.25 -11.35
CA VAL A 247 4.47 -9.70 -11.56
C VAL A 247 5.65 -10.03 -12.47
N THR A 248 5.88 -9.25 -13.53
CA THR A 248 7.06 -9.48 -14.39
C THR A 248 8.36 -9.18 -13.67
N ARG A 249 8.40 -8.17 -12.80
CA ARG A 249 9.58 -7.82 -12.00
C ARG A 249 9.94 -8.93 -11.02
N HIS A 250 8.95 -9.59 -10.42
CA HIS A 250 9.18 -10.45 -9.26
C HIS A 250 8.75 -11.91 -9.42
N GLY A 251 7.59 -12.16 -10.02
CA GLY A 251 6.95 -13.47 -10.09
C GLY A 251 7.73 -14.53 -10.88
N PRO A 252 7.55 -15.83 -10.58
CA PRO A 252 8.08 -16.90 -11.44
C PRO A 252 7.46 -16.84 -12.84
N LEU A 253 8.16 -17.37 -13.85
CA LEU A 253 7.73 -17.24 -15.26
C LEU A 253 6.31 -17.76 -15.51
N GLY A 254 5.92 -18.88 -14.89
CA GLY A 254 4.56 -19.40 -15.01
C GLY A 254 3.48 -18.43 -14.50
N MET A 255 3.77 -17.68 -13.44
CA MET A 255 2.87 -16.63 -12.93
C MET A 255 2.81 -15.44 -13.90
N VAL A 256 3.93 -15.04 -14.49
CA VAL A 256 3.98 -13.98 -15.52
C VAL A 256 3.11 -14.34 -16.73
N LEU A 257 3.20 -15.59 -17.20
CA LEU A 257 2.40 -16.06 -18.33
C LEU A 257 0.91 -16.08 -17.99
N ARG A 258 0.52 -16.60 -16.82
CA ARG A 258 -0.88 -16.61 -16.36
C ARG A 258 -1.43 -15.20 -16.18
N SER A 259 -0.65 -14.29 -15.59
CA SER A 259 -1.04 -12.88 -15.44
C SER A 259 -1.27 -12.21 -16.80
N SER A 260 -0.36 -12.45 -17.76
CA SER A 260 -0.49 -11.93 -19.12
C SER A 260 -1.73 -12.47 -19.82
N ALA A 261 -1.99 -13.77 -19.71
CA ALA A 261 -3.19 -14.40 -20.26
C ALA A 261 -4.48 -13.84 -19.62
N ARG A 262 -4.52 -13.69 -18.29
CA ARG A 262 -5.65 -13.09 -17.57
C ARG A 262 -5.94 -11.66 -18.04
N GLN A 263 -4.90 -10.83 -18.18
CA GLN A 263 -5.10 -9.44 -18.64
C GLN A 263 -5.54 -9.37 -20.11
N GLY A 264 -5.01 -10.25 -20.96
CA GLY A 264 -5.46 -10.39 -22.35
C GLY A 264 -6.93 -10.82 -22.45
N ALA A 265 -7.31 -11.89 -21.75
CA ALA A 265 -8.69 -12.37 -21.68
C ALA A 265 -9.63 -11.30 -21.10
N GLY A 266 -9.19 -10.61 -20.04
CA GLY A 266 -9.92 -9.51 -19.43
C GLY A 266 -10.15 -8.32 -20.37
N LEU A 267 -9.21 -8.02 -21.28
CA LEU A 267 -9.39 -7.01 -22.32
C LEU A 267 -10.43 -7.46 -23.35
N LEU A 268 -10.31 -8.69 -23.86
CA LEU A 268 -11.27 -9.25 -24.84
C LEU A 268 -12.69 -9.29 -24.28
N ALA A 269 -12.85 -9.75 -23.03
CA ALA A 269 -14.14 -9.80 -22.35
C ALA A 269 -14.72 -8.39 -22.08
N ALA A 270 -13.87 -7.38 -21.85
CA ALA A 270 -14.33 -5.99 -21.72
C ALA A 270 -14.77 -5.42 -23.08
N ALA A 271 -14.01 -5.70 -24.15
CA ALA A 271 -14.37 -5.28 -25.50
C ALA A 271 -15.69 -5.92 -25.98
N ALA A 272 -15.93 -7.19 -25.66
CA ALA A 272 -17.17 -7.88 -25.99
C ALA A 272 -18.39 -7.34 -25.21
N ARG A 273 -18.22 -7.03 -23.91
CA ARG A 273 -19.33 -6.59 -23.05
C ARG A 273 -19.65 -5.09 -23.14
N GLN A 274 -18.63 -4.25 -23.28
CA GLN A 274 -18.74 -2.79 -23.18
C GLN A 274 -18.37 -2.08 -24.50
N GLY A 275 -17.84 -2.81 -25.48
CA GLY A 275 -17.29 -2.25 -26.71
C GLY A 275 -15.81 -1.85 -26.58
N ALA A 276 -15.07 -1.97 -27.68
CA ALA A 276 -13.66 -1.60 -27.75
C ALA A 276 -13.41 -0.09 -27.51
N GLY A 277 -14.39 0.74 -27.83
CA GLY A 277 -14.34 2.19 -27.65
C GLY A 277 -14.60 2.67 -26.22
N ALA A 278 -15.13 1.82 -25.33
CA ALA A 278 -15.43 2.20 -23.95
C ALA A 278 -14.17 2.70 -23.21
N ALA A 279 -14.33 3.73 -22.38
CA ALA A 279 -13.20 4.38 -21.69
C ALA A 279 -12.38 3.39 -20.85
N SER A 280 -13.05 2.50 -20.10
CA SER A 280 -12.39 1.49 -19.27
C SER A 280 -11.74 0.38 -20.10
N THR A 281 -12.30 -0.02 -21.25
CA THR A 281 -11.66 -0.95 -22.20
C THR A 281 -10.39 -0.34 -22.79
N ARG A 282 -10.45 0.91 -23.26
CA ARG A 282 -9.28 1.65 -23.77
C ARG A 282 -8.22 1.85 -22.69
N ALA A 283 -8.62 2.08 -21.44
CA ALA A 283 -7.70 2.17 -20.31
C ALA A 283 -6.92 0.86 -20.09
N ARG A 284 -7.60 -0.30 -20.11
CA ARG A 284 -6.93 -1.61 -20.04
C ARG A 284 -5.94 -1.81 -21.19
N ALA A 285 -6.35 -1.53 -22.42
CA ALA A 285 -5.48 -1.64 -23.60
C ALA A 285 -4.24 -0.73 -23.50
N ARG A 286 -4.43 0.53 -23.06
CA ARG A 286 -3.32 1.45 -22.79
C ARG A 286 -2.40 0.94 -21.67
N GLY A 287 -2.95 0.33 -20.63
CA GLY A 287 -2.17 -0.25 -19.53
C GLY A 287 -1.26 -1.39 -20.00
N ILE A 288 -1.80 -2.31 -20.82
CA ILE A 288 -1.01 -3.38 -21.46
C ILE A 288 0.07 -2.80 -22.37
N ALA A 289 -0.28 -1.83 -23.22
CA ALA A 289 0.69 -1.19 -24.11
C ALA A 289 1.81 -0.47 -23.34
N ALA A 290 1.47 0.20 -22.24
CA ALA A 290 2.44 0.85 -21.36
C ALA A 290 3.39 -0.18 -20.70
N HIS A 291 2.86 -1.32 -20.25
CA HIS A 291 3.69 -2.43 -19.77
C HIS A 291 4.64 -2.95 -20.85
N LEU A 292 4.16 -3.23 -22.06
CA LEU A 292 4.99 -3.72 -23.17
C LEU A 292 6.12 -2.76 -23.53
N ARG A 293 5.85 -1.45 -23.54
CA ARG A 293 6.89 -0.41 -23.76
C ARG A 293 7.94 -0.41 -22.64
N ARG A 294 7.54 -0.64 -21.39
CA ARG A 294 8.44 -0.70 -20.22
C ARG A 294 9.14 -2.05 -20.07
N LEU A 295 8.67 -3.11 -20.73
CA LEU A 295 9.11 -4.48 -20.53
C LEU A 295 10.64 -4.66 -20.56
N PRO A 296 11.41 -4.08 -21.50
CA PRO A 296 12.87 -4.23 -21.50
C PRO A 296 13.52 -3.73 -20.21
N ARG A 297 13.02 -2.62 -19.66
CA ARG A 297 13.48 -2.08 -18.37
C ARG A 297 13.05 -2.98 -17.22
N THR A 298 11.79 -3.41 -17.19
CA THR A 298 11.27 -4.33 -16.16
C THR A 298 12.10 -5.62 -16.10
N LEU A 299 12.54 -6.15 -17.25
CA LEU A 299 13.40 -7.34 -17.30
C LEU A 299 14.82 -7.07 -16.79
N ARG A 300 15.38 -5.87 -16.99
CA ARG A 300 16.67 -5.46 -16.39
C ARG A 300 16.56 -5.33 -14.88
N GLU A 301 15.49 -4.70 -14.39
CA GLU A 301 15.18 -4.59 -12.96
C GLU A 301 15.03 -5.98 -12.33
N ARG A 302 14.27 -6.87 -12.97
CA ARG A 302 14.13 -8.28 -12.59
C ARG A 302 15.49 -8.98 -12.47
N ARG A 303 16.40 -8.79 -13.42
CA ARG A 303 17.73 -9.42 -13.36
C ARG A 303 18.57 -8.87 -12.21
N THR A 304 18.56 -7.55 -12.04
CA THR A 304 19.37 -6.85 -11.03
C THR A 304 18.91 -7.22 -9.62
N LEU A 305 17.62 -7.07 -9.35
CA LEU A 305 17.01 -7.35 -8.05
C LEU A 305 17.30 -8.78 -7.60
N TRP A 306 17.08 -9.75 -8.50
CA TRP A 306 17.19 -11.16 -8.14
C TRP A 306 18.61 -11.73 -8.21
N LYS A 307 19.58 -10.95 -8.68
CA LYS A 307 21.00 -11.32 -8.56
C LYS A 307 21.49 -11.21 -7.11
N GLY A 308 20.91 -10.29 -6.33
CA GLY A 308 21.24 -10.05 -4.92
C GLY A 308 20.16 -10.48 -3.92
N ALA A 309 19.12 -11.18 -4.35
CA ALA A 309 18.03 -11.59 -3.46
C ALA A 309 18.49 -12.64 -2.44
N GLY A 310 18.09 -12.48 -1.19
CA GLY A 310 18.36 -13.42 -0.09
C GLY A 310 17.50 -14.69 -0.13
N VAL A 311 16.46 -14.73 -0.97
CA VAL A 311 15.58 -15.89 -1.15
C VAL A 311 15.28 -16.18 -2.62
N THR A 312 14.76 -17.38 -2.91
CA THR A 312 14.28 -17.72 -4.25
C THR A 312 12.95 -17.03 -4.57
N ARG A 313 12.63 -16.88 -5.86
CA ARG A 313 11.32 -16.32 -6.30
C ARG A 313 10.13 -17.11 -5.75
N ALA A 314 10.21 -18.44 -5.75
CA ALA A 314 9.14 -19.29 -5.24
C ALA A 314 8.88 -19.04 -3.74
N ARG A 315 9.96 -18.97 -2.95
CA ARG A 315 9.89 -18.66 -1.52
C ARG A 315 9.34 -17.26 -1.25
N ALA A 316 9.76 -16.26 -2.03
CA ALA A 316 9.26 -14.89 -1.90
C ALA A 316 7.77 -14.77 -2.17
N VAL A 317 7.19 -15.54 -3.09
CA VAL A 317 5.73 -15.54 -3.31
C VAL A 317 4.97 -16.15 -2.13
N GLY A 318 5.62 -17.00 -1.34
CA GLY A 318 4.91 -17.83 -0.36
C GLY A 318 4.18 -19.00 -1.03
N ILE A 319 4.54 -19.40 -2.26
CA ILE A 319 4.20 -20.72 -2.78
C ILE A 319 5.08 -21.69 -1.99
N HIS A 320 4.62 -22.08 -0.80
CA HIS A 320 4.96 -23.39 -0.29
C HIS A 320 4.39 -24.34 -1.33
N ALA A 321 5.25 -25.12 -1.96
CA ALA A 321 4.78 -26.29 -2.66
C ALA A 321 4.08 -27.14 -1.58
N SER A 322 2.76 -27.02 -1.49
CA SER A 322 1.93 -28.08 -0.97
C SER A 322 2.19 -29.27 -1.90
N ALA A 323 3.14 -30.10 -1.47
CA ALA A 323 3.31 -31.45 -1.96
C ALA A 323 2.17 -32.31 -1.38
#